data_AF-A0A1V1T979-F1
#
_entry.id   AF-A0A1V1T979-F1
#
_cell.length_a   1.000
_cell.length_b   1.000
_cell.length_c   1.000
_cell.angle_alpha   90.00
_cell.angle_beta   90.00
_cell.angle_gamma   90.00
#
_symmetry.space_group_name_H-M   'P 1'
#
loop_
_entity.id
_entity.type
_entity.pdbx_description
1 polymer ?
#
loop_
_entity_poly.entity_id
_entity_poly.type
_entity_poly.pdbx_seq_one_letter_code
_entity_poly.pdbx_strand_id
1 'polypeptide(L)'
;MFNIAQDGLMETTPLQSLPPSIYGHLPPIISYLRHCQDIIAIINVALARQLGLPEDTFAALQSPTKLSGTVLRLLKSYASPDAVNLRTSLIHHTDFGTVTLLANIVGGLQI
;
A
#
# COMPACT_ATOMS: atom_id res chain seq x y z
N MET A 1 -11.63 -4.01 6.17
CA MET A 1 -10.43 -3.84 5.32
C MET A 1 -10.84 -4.05 3.87
N PHE A 2 -10.37 -3.21 2.96
CA PHE A 2 -10.64 -3.33 1.53
C PHE A 2 -9.34 -3.18 0.73
N ASN A 3 -9.10 -4.08 -0.22
CA ASN A 3 -7.90 -4.07 -1.05
C ASN A 3 -8.26 -3.72 -2.50
N ILE A 4 -7.41 -2.91 -3.13
CA ILE A 4 -7.45 -2.62 -4.56
C ILE A 4 -6.11 -3.05 -5.15
N ALA A 5 -6.13 -3.98 -6.10
CA ALA A 5 -4.93 -4.43 -6.79
C ALA A 5 -4.34 -3.30 -7.64
N GLN A 6 -3.04 -3.05 -7.50
CA GLN A 6 -2.31 -2.10 -8.35
C GLN A 6 -2.47 -2.48 -9.83
N ASP A 7 -2.36 -3.76 -10.16
CA ASP A 7 -2.35 -4.24 -11.55
C ASP A 7 -3.62 -3.83 -12.31
N GLY A 8 -4.77 -3.79 -11.63
CA GLY A 8 -6.02 -3.30 -12.21
C GLY A 8 -6.07 -1.77 -12.35
N LEU A 9 -5.48 -1.04 -11.40
CA LEU A 9 -5.38 0.43 -11.43
C LEU A 9 -4.37 0.94 -12.48
N MET A 10 -3.38 0.11 -12.82
CA MET A 10 -2.33 0.38 -13.81
C MET A 10 -2.62 -0.29 -15.15
N GLU A 11 -3.83 -0.83 -15.36
CA GLU A 11 -4.28 -1.46 -16.61
C GLU A 11 -3.40 -2.64 -17.08
N THR A 12 -2.65 -3.25 -16.17
CA THR A 12 -1.88 -4.49 -16.43
C THR A 12 -2.80 -5.71 -16.43
N THR A 13 -3.89 -5.65 -15.66
CA THR A 13 -4.99 -6.61 -15.67
C THR A 13 -6.34 -5.89 -15.70
N PRO A 14 -7.45 -6.58 -16.02
CA PRO A 14 -8.77 -6.00 -15.88
C PRO A 14 -9.02 -5.51 -14.45
N LEU A 15 -9.52 -4.28 -14.32
CA LEU A 15 -9.85 -3.71 -13.02
C LEU A 15 -10.88 -4.58 -12.29
N GLN A 16 -10.58 -4.91 -11.02
CA GLN A 16 -11.51 -5.64 -10.17
C GLN A 16 -12.85 -4.89 -10.01
N SER A 17 -13.92 -5.60 -9.65
CA SER A 17 -15.18 -4.93 -9.28
C SER A 17 -14.97 -4.04 -8.05
N LEU A 18 -15.42 -2.79 -8.15
CA LEU A 18 -15.28 -1.77 -7.10
C LEU A 18 -16.65 -1.23 -6.68
N PRO A 19 -16.87 -0.96 -5.37
CA PRO A 19 -18.06 -0.25 -4.91
C PRO A 19 -18.17 1.13 -5.56
N PRO A 20 -19.38 1.68 -5.77
CA PRO A 20 -19.57 3.00 -6.36
C PRO A 20 -18.79 4.12 -5.64
N SER A 21 -18.69 4.03 -4.31
CA SER A 21 -17.94 4.98 -3.47
C SER A 21 -16.42 4.95 -3.68
N ILE A 22 -15.88 3.89 -4.30
CA ILE A 22 -14.46 3.81 -4.68
C ILE A 22 -14.33 4.14 -6.16
N TYR A 23 -15.21 3.58 -7.00
CA TYR A 23 -15.18 3.78 -8.45
C TYR A 23 -15.26 5.27 -8.83
N GLY A 24 -16.12 6.04 -8.17
CA GLY A 24 -16.24 7.50 -8.38
C GLY A 24 -14.98 8.31 -8.01
N HIS A 25 -14.01 7.69 -7.33
CA HIS A 25 -12.76 8.33 -6.88
C HIS A 25 -11.51 7.66 -7.45
N LEU A 26 -11.63 6.93 -8.57
CA LEU A 26 -10.48 6.32 -9.23
C LEU A 26 -9.34 7.30 -9.57
N PRO A 27 -9.60 8.50 -10.13
CA PRO A 27 -8.51 9.40 -10.48
C PRO A 27 -7.59 9.79 -9.31
N PRO A 28 -8.10 10.25 -8.14
CA PRO A 28 -7.22 10.53 -6.99
C PRO A 28 -6.57 9.26 -6.41
N ILE A 29 -7.22 8.10 -6.46
CA ILE A 29 -6.63 6.82 -6.01
C ILE A 29 -5.43 6.44 -6.89
N ILE A 30 -5.55 6.55 -8.20
CA ILE A 30 -4.47 6.30 -9.16
C ILE A 30 -3.35 7.32 -8.97
N SER A 31 -3.69 8.59 -8.77
CA SER A 31 -2.69 9.63 -8.48
C SER A 31 -1.93 9.33 -7.19
N TYR A 32 -2.62 8.93 -6.12
CA TYR A 32 -1.99 8.51 -4.86
C TYR A 32 -1.04 7.33 -5.06
N LEU A 33 -1.48 6.30 -5.80
CA LEU A 33 -0.65 5.14 -6.11
C LEU A 33 0.65 5.51 -6.84
N ARG A 34 0.57 6.38 -7.85
CA ARG A 34 1.75 6.85 -8.60
C ARG A 34 2.74 7.59 -7.70
N HIS A 35 2.26 8.49 -6.83
CA HIS A 35 3.14 9.14 -5.87
C HIS A 35 3.78 8.14 -4.88
N CYS A 36 3.04 7.11 -4.44
CA CYS A 36 3.62 6.03 -3.64
C CYS A 36 4.71 5.27 -4.39
N GLN A 37 4.53 4.99 -5.68
CA GLN A 37 5.55 4.34 -6.52
C GLN A 37 6.81 5.20 -6.63
N ASP A 38 6.68 6.52 -6.78
CA ASP A 38 7.81 7.45 -6.81
C ASP A 38 8.57 7.45 -5.47
N ILE A 39 7.86 7.48 -4.35
CA ILE A 39 8.45 7.40 -3.00
C ILE A 39 9.20 6.08 -2.82
N ILE A 40 8.58 4.95 -3.22
CA ILE A 40 9.20 3.62 -3.14
C ILE A 40 10.46 3.55 -4.00
N ALA A 41 10.45 4.15 -5.19
CA ALA A 41 11.64 4.20 -6.05
C ALA A 41 12.81 4.91 -5.35
N ILE A 42 12.55 6.04 -4.68
CA ILE A 42 13.57 6.76 -3.89
C ILE A 42 14.09 5.90 -2.74
N ILE A 43 13.20 5.24 -1.99
CA ILE A 43 13.56 4.34 -0.88
C ILE A 43 14.44 3.19 -1.39
N ASN A 44 14.06 2.56 -2.50
CA ASN A 44 14.81 1.47 -3.11
C ASN A 44 16.23 1.89 -3.50
N VAL A 45 16.40 3.05 -4.13
CA VAL A 45 17.73 3.59 -4.46
C VAL A 45 18.55 3.84 -3.20
N ALA A 46 17.93 4.44 -2.17
CA ALA A 46 18.62 4.70 -0.90
C ALA A 46 19.06 3.41 -0.18
N LEU A 47 18.23 2.36 -0.20
CA LEU A 47 18.57 1.05 0.36
C LEU A 47 19.68 0.37 -0.45
N ALA A 48 19.59 0.40 -1.78
CA ALA A 48 20.61 -0.19 -2.65
C ALA A 48 21.99 0.44 -2.41
N ARG A 49 22.05 1.78 -2.37
CA ARG A 49 23.28 2.52 -2.07
C ARG A 49 23.87 2.16 -0.71
N GLN A 50 23.05 2.11 0.34
CA GLN A 50 23.50 1.76 1.70
C GLN A 50 24.02 0.33 1.81
N LEU A 51 23.55 -0.57 0.95
CA LEU A 51 24.00 -1.96 0.87
C LEU A 51 25.15 -2.17 -0.13
N GLY A 52 25.64 -1.11 -0.80
CA GLY A 52 26.71 -1.22 -1.80
C GLY A 52 26.28 -1.92 -3.10
N LEU A 53 24.99 -1.92 -3.41
CA LEU A 53 24.40 -2.55 -4.59
C LEU A 53 24.17 -1.51 -5.71
N PRO A 54 24.06 -1.95 -6.98
CA PRO A 54 23.56 -1.10 -8.06
C PRO A 54 22.20 -0.48 -7.72
N GLU A 55 22.00 0.80 -8.04
CA GLU A 55 20.84 1.59 -7.61
C GLU A 55 19.49 1.02 -8.07
N ASP A 56 19.50 0.31 -9.20
CA ASP A 56 18.33 -0.31 -9.81
C ASP A 56 18.01 -1.69 -9.24
N THR A 57 18.87 -2.27 -8.39
CA THR A 57 18.74 -3.67 -7.90
C THR A 57 17.34 -3.97 -7.35
N PHE A 58 16.81 -3.11 -6.48
CA PHE A 58 15.49 -3.32 -5.90
C PHE A 58 14.37 -2.88 -6.83
N ALA A 59 14.54 -1.76 -7.55
CA ALA A 59 13.51 -1.23 -8.45
C ALA A 59 13.21 -2.18 -9.62
N ALA A 60 14.23 -2.85 -10.16
CA ALA A 60 14.12 -3.81 -11.24
C ALA A 60 13.25 -5.04 -10.88
N LEU A 61 13.19 -5.39 -9.59
CA LEU A 61 12.41 -6.52 -9.08
C LEU A 61 10.92 -6.19 -8.85
N GLN A 62 10.54 -4.92 -8.93
CA GLN A 62 9.20 -4.45 -8.56
C GLN A 62 8.61 -3.46 -9.59
N SER A 63 8.84 -3.74 -10.88
CA SER A 63 8.33 -2.94 -12.00
C SER A 63 6.81 -2.73 -11.93
N PRO A 64 6.30 -1.48 -11.87
CA PRO A 64 4.86 -1.19 -11.79
C PRO A 64 4.03 -1.67 -12.99
N THR A 65 4.68 -1.94 -14.11
CA THR A 65 4.07 -2.39 -15.38
C THR A 65 4.02 -3.91 -15.54
N LYS A 66 4.54 -4.66 -14.56
CA LYS A 66 4.48 -6.12 -14.52
C LYS A 66 3.49 -6.56 -13.45
N LEU A 67 2.97 -7.77 -13.62
CA LEU A 67 2.11 -8.39 -12.62
C LEU A 67 2.80 -8.40 -11.25
N SER A 68 2.08 -7.96 -10.23
CA SER A 68 2.63 -7.79 -8.89
C SER A 68 1.60 -8.11 -7.80
N GLY A 69 2.08 -8.43 -6.60
CA GLY A 69 1.23 -8.55 -5.41
C GLY A 69 0.89 -7.21 -4.74
N THR A 70 1.18 -6.07 -5.41
CA THR A 70 1.02 -4.75 -4.81
C THR A 70 -0.44 -4.38 -4.67
N VAL A 71 -0.84 -3.97 -3.47
CA VAL A 71 -2.22 -3.61 -3.16
C VAL A 71 -2.29 -2.30 -2.40
N LEU A 72 -3.28 -1.46 -2.74
CA LEU A 72 -3.73 -0.40 -1.86
C LEU A 72 -4.71 -0.99 -0.85
N ARG A 73 -4.36 -0.88 0.44
CA ARG A 73 -5.17 -1.40 1.54
C ARG A 73 -5.84 -0.27 2.29
N LEU A 74 -7.16 -0.16 2.16
CA LEU A 74 -7.98 0.79 2.89
C LEU A 74 -8.42 0.19 4.23
N LEU A 75 -7.98 0.84 5.31
CA LEU A 75 -8.30 0.47 6.68
C LEU A 75 -9.17 1.55 7.32
N LYS A 76 -10.19 1.10 8.04
CA LYS A 76 -11.05 1.95 8.85
C LYS A 76 -11.27 1.25 10.18
N SER A 77 -10.71 1.83 11.24
CA SER A 77 -10.99 1.43 12.62
C SER A 77 -12.01 2.40 13.19
N TYR A 78 -13.11 1.86 13.72
CA TYR A 78 -14.11 2.65 14.42
C TYR A 78 -13.67 2.89 15.86
N ALA A 79 -14.17 3.95 16.48
CA ALA A 79 -13.99 4.16 17.91
C ALA A 79 -14.61 2.98 18.69
N SER A 80 -13.95 2.55 19.75
CA SER A 80 -14.46 1.59 20.73
C SER A 80 -14.95 2.36 21.96
N PRO A 81 -16.23 2.76 22.03
CA PRO A 81 -16.73 3.63 23.09
C PRO A 81 -16.77 2.95 24.46
N ASP A 82 -16.94 1.62 24.49
CA ASP A 82 -17.04 0.85 25.73
C ASP A 82 -15.77 0.05 26.01
N ALA A 83 -15.38 -0.03 27.28
CA ALA A 83 -14.21 -0.79 27.72
C ALA A 83 -14.25 -2.27 27.30
N VAL A 84 -15.44 -2.89 27.28
CA VAL A 84 -15.65 -4.28 26.84
C VAL A 84 -15.38 -4.48 25.33
N ASN A 85 -15.43 -3.38 24.57
CA ASN A 85 -15.24 -3.35 23.12
C ASN A 85 -13.82 -2.90 22.73
N LEU A 86 -12.93 -2.68 23.69
CA LEU A 86 -11.51 -2.44 23.44
C LEU A 86 -10.89 -3.70 22.86
N ARG A 87 -10.63 -3.68 21.56
CA ARG A 87 -10.03 -4.79 20.82
C ARG A 87 -8.94 -4.25 19.91
N THR A 88 -7.84 -4.99 19.83
CA THR A 88 -6.81 -4.70 18.83
C THR A 88 -7.40 -4.95 17.44
N SER A 89 -7.43 -3.92 16.60
CA SER A 89 -8.03 -3.99 15.25
C SER A 89 -7.26 -4.94 14.32
N LEU A 90 -5.95 -5.06 14.52
CA LEU A 90 -5.06 -5.90 13.73
C LEU A 90 -4.07 -6.57 14.70
N ILE A 91 -3.97 -7.90 14.67
CA ILE A 91 -3.05 -8.64 15.54
C ILE A 91 -1.59 -8.37 15.15
N HIS A 92 -0.65 -8.69 16.05
CA HIS A 92 0.77 -8.59 15.76
C HIS A 92 1.14 -9.47 14.55
N HIS A 93 1.89 -8.91 13.62
CA HIS A 93 2.36 -9.59 12.42
C HIS A 93 3.52 -8.81 11.81
N THR A 94 4.25 -9.44 10.91
CA THR A 94 5.13 -8.78 9.96
C THR A 94 4.45 -8.76 8.59
N ASP A 95 4.68 -7.71 7.83
CA ASP A 95 4.19 -7.68 6.45
C ASP A 95 4.96 -8.67 5.58
N PHE A 96 4.26 -9.33 4.66
CA PHE A 96 4.85 -10.28 3.70
C PHE A 96 5.55 -9.57 2.53
N GLY A 97 5.17 -8.33 2.22
CA GLY A 97 5.67 -7.57 1.06
C GLY A 97 7.05 -6.94 1.27
N THR A 98 7.59 -6.33 0.21
CA THR A 98 8.91 -5.70 0.23
C THR A 98 8.93 -4.38 1.02
N VAL A 99 7.95 -3.50 0.78
CA VAL A 99 7.81 -2.20 1.46
C VAL A 99 6.33 -1.91 1.69
N THR A 100 5.98 -1.46 2.89
CA THR A 100 4.64 -0.95 3.23
C THR A 100 4.73 0.55 3.49
N LEU A 101 4.00 1.35 2.70
CA LEU A 101 3.77 2.76 2.99
C LEU A 101 2.44 2.94 3.72
N LEU A 102 2.46 3.55 4.90
CA LEU A 102 1.26 3.80 5.70
C LEU A 102 0.99 5.31 5.81
N ALA A 103 -0.14 5.75 5.27
CA ALA A 103 -0.73 7.05 5.59
C ALA A 103 -1.76 6.86 6.71
N ASN A 104 -1.53 7.46 7.87
CA ASN A 104 -2.42 7.37 9.04
C ASN A 104 -2.82 8.77 9.55
N ILE A 105 -4.03 8.88 10.11
CA ILE A 105 -4.61 10.15 10.59
C ILE A 105 -4.70 10.20 12.12
N VAL A 106 -5.19 9.14 12.78
CA VAL A 106 -5.66 9.21 14.19
C VAL A 106 -4.74 8.45 15.17
N GLY A 107 -3.56 7.98 14.72
CA GLY A 107 -2.66 7.17 15.53
C GLY A 107 -3.10 5.71 15.66
N GLY A 108 -2.60 5.00 16.68
CA GLY A 108 -2.99 3.62 17.00
C GLY A 108 -2.09 2.51 16.44
N LEU A 109 -1.20 2.80 15.48
CA LEU A 109 -0.14 1.88 15.09
C LEU A 109 0.88 1.74 16.22
N GLN A 110 1.30 0.51 16.50
CA GLN A 110 2.38 0.16 17.42
C GLN A 110 3.34 -0.80 16.69
N ILE A 111 4.65 -0.64 16.94
CA ILE A 111 5.73 -1.49 16.43
C ILE A 111 6.37 -2.18 17.63
#